data_AF-A0A094ZRJ5-F1
#
_entry.id   AF-A0A094ZRJ5-F1
#
_cell.length_a   1.000
_cell.length_b   1.000
_cell.length_c   1.000
_cell.angle_alpha   90.00
_cell.angle_beta   90.00
_cell.angle_gamma   90.00
#
_symmetry.space_group_name_H-M   'P 1'
#
loop_
_entity.id
_entity.type
_entity.pdbx_description
1 polymer ?
#
loop_
_entity_poly.entity_id
_entity_poly.type
_entity_poly.pdbx_seq_one_letter_code
_entity_poly.pdbx_strand_id
1 'polypeptide(L)'
;MTDFLEGHIETLEASLIEAVSAHKEPRARLRAVFDWHTAWFRQPDFAGCVFSRATEEYKGKQDAIAEISRLQKRSLRHAIRALLEAAGVREERSEQLAHFMIYLLDGAVVSANVLDEKDAADQAWVAAERLLDDETRRHPPTKN
;
A
#
# COMPACT_ATOMS: atom_id res chain seq x y z
N MET A 1 19.75 -2.60 14.05
CA MET A 1 18.90 -1.67 13.27
C MET A 1 18.34 -2.38 12.06
N THR A 2 19.18 -3.02 11.24
CA THR A 2 18.76 -3.92 10.15
C THR A 2 17.78 -5.00 10.64
N ASP A 3 18.15 -5.77 11.66
CA ASP A 3 17.31 -6.84 12.24
C ASP A 3 15.96 -6.32 12.80
N PHE A 4 15.93 -5.08 13.29
CA PHE A 4 14.70 -4.44 13.77
C PHE A 4 13.78 -4.07 12.60
N LEU A 5 14.33 -3.51 11.52
CA LEU A 5 13.55 -3.18 10.32
C LEU A 5 13.04 -4.45 9.63
N GLU A 6 13.85 -5.50 9.56
CA GLU A 6 13.45 -6.80 9.00
C GLU A 6 12.30 -7.43 9.80
N GLY A 7 12.43 -7.56 11.13
CA GLY A 7 11.34 -8.10 11.95
C GLY A 7 10.06 -7.24 11.91
N HIS A 8 10.21 -5.92 11.76
CA HIS A 8 9.07 -5.03 11.57
C HIS A 8 8.39 -5.24 10.22
N ILE A 9 9.14 -5.44 9.13
CA ILE A 9 8.57 -5.78 7.81
C ILE A 9 7.76 -7.06 7.89
N GLU A 10 8.34 -8.13 8.46
CA GLU A 10 7.66 -9.42 8.55
C GLU A 10 6.33 -9.31 9.30
N THR A 11 6.32 -8.56 10.40
CA THR A 11 5.11 -8.34 11.21
C THR A 11 4.06 -7.55 10.43
N LEU A 12 4.46 -6.44 9.78
CA LEU A 12 3.54 -5.61 9.01
C LEU A 12 2.98 -6.37 7.80
N GLU A 13 3.83 -7.07 7.05
CA GLU A 13 3.43 -7.89 5.90
C GLU A 13 2.47 -9.00 6.31
N ALA A 14 2.75 -9.72 7.40
CA ALA A 14 1.85 -10.75 7.91
C ALA A 14 0.47 -10.18 8.29
N SER A 15 0.44 -9.05 9.01
CA SER A 15 -0.82 -8.42 9.42
C SER A 15 -1.63 -7.87 8.23
N LEU A 16 -0.95 -7.35 7.21
CA LEU A 16 -1.58 -6.89 5.98
C LEU A 16 -2.15 -8.07 5.19
N ILE A 17 -1.39 -9.17 5.07
CA ILE A 17 -1.84 -10.39 4.41
C ILE A 17 -3.09 -10.95 5.10
N GLU A 18 -3.13 -10.96 6.44
CA GLU A 18 -4.28 -11.38 7.22
C GLU A 18 -5.51 -10.51 6.90
N ALA A 19 -5.37 -9.18 6.97
CA ALA A 19 -6.45 -8.25 6.67
C ALA A 19 -7.00 -8.42 5.24
N VAL A 20 -6.11 -8.56 4.25
CA VAL A 20 -6.48 -8.78 2.85
C VAL A 20 -7.12 -10.15 2.62
N SER A 21 -6.69 -11.18 3.35
CA SER A 21 -7.19 -12.55 3.19
C SER A 21 -8.54 -12.81 3.86
N ALA A 22 -8.97 -11.91 4.75
CA ALA A 22 -10.31 -11.92 5.33
C ALA A 22 -11.43 -11.64 4.29
N HIS A 23 -11.07 -11.15 3.10
CA HIS A 23 -12.02 -10.82 2.03
C HIS A 23 -11.86 -11.74 0.81
N LYS A 24 -13.00 -12.11 0.20
CA LYS A 24 -13.04 -12.95 -1.01
C LYS A 24 -13.05 -12.13 -2.29
N GLU A 25 -13.83 -11.06 -2.32
CA GLU A 25 -13.99 -10.22 -3.51
C GLU A 25 -12.72 -9.40 -3.78
N PRO A 26 -12.14 -9.43 -5.00
CA PRO A 26 -10.88 -8.75 -5.32
C PRO A 26 -10.87 -7.25 -4.97
N ARG A 27 -11.99 -6.55 -5.24
CA ARG A 27 -12.12 -5.13 -4.87
C ARG A 27 -12.15 -4.92 -3.36
N ALA A 28 -12.79 -5.81 -2.61
CA ALA A 28 -12.79 -5.75 -1.14
C ALA A 28 -11.38 -6.03 -0.58
N ARG A 29 -10.61 -6.92 -1.23
CA ARG A 29 -9.21 -7.17 -0.88
C ARG A 29 -8.33 -5.94 -1.12
N LEU A 30 -8.53 -5.22 -2.23
CA LEU A 30 -7.85 -3.94 -2.48
C LEU A 30 -8.23 -2.90 -1.43
N ARG A 31 -9.52 -2.77 -1.12
CA ARG A 31 -10.01 -1.86 -0.07
C ARG A 31 -9.39 -2.17 1.29
N ALA A 32 -9.26 -3.45 1.64
CA ALA A 32 -8.68 -3.89 2.90
C ALA A 32 -7.23 -3.39 3.09
N VAL A 33 -6.47 -3.18 2.02
CA VAL A 33 -5.13 -2.56 2.09
C VAL A 33 -5.23 -1.15 2.67
N PHE A 34 -6.21 -0.35 2.24
CA PHE A 34 -6.43 1.01 2.72
C PHE A 34 -7.01 1.00 4.14
N ASP A 35 -7.98 0.13 4.43
CA ASP A 35 -8.56 0.01 5.77
C ASP A 35 -7.50 -0.39 6.82
N TRP A 36 -6.57 -1.28 6.44
CA TRP A 36 -5.43 -1.63 7.29
C TRP A 36 -4.55 -0.41 7.59
N HIS A 37 -4.30 0.47 6.61
CA HIS A 37 -3.59 1.73 6.84
C HIS A 37 -4.39 2.69 7.73
N THR A 38 -5.70 2.83 7.52
CA THR A 38 -6.58 3.62 8.40
C THR A 38 -6.52 3.13 9.85
N ALA A 39 -6.55 1.81 10.05
CA ALA A 39 -6.42 1.21 11.38
C ALA A 39 -5.03 1.47 12.00
N TRP A 40 -3.96 1.41 11.19
CA TRP A 40 -2.60 1.72 11.62
C TRP A 40 -2.45 3.20 12.00
N PHE A 41 -3.03 4.14 11.23
CA PHE A 41 -2.94 5.59 11.52
C PHE A 41 -3.57 5.98 12.85
N ARG A 42 -4.57 5.21 13.30
CA ARG A 42 -5.28 5.42 14.56
C ARG A 42 -4.61 4.77 15.78
N GLN A 43 -3.52 4.02 15.58
CA GLN A 43 -2.77 3.48 16.71
C GLN A 43 -2.07 4.60 17.50
N PRO A 44 -2.00 4.51 18.84
CA PRO A 44 -1.41 5.55 19.68
C PRO A 44 0.10 5.74 19.45
N ASP A 45 0.78 4.74 18.90
CA ASP A 45 2.19 4.74 18.57
C ASP A 45 2.49 5.06 17.09
N PHE A 46 1.47 5.47 16.32
CA PHE A 46 1.66 5.90 14.94
C PHE A 46 2.53 7.16 14.87
N ALA A 47 3.72 7.02 14.28
CA ALA A 47 4.69 8.09 14.08
C ALA A 47 5.19 8.15 12.62
N GLY A 48 4.30 7.82 11.67
CA GLY A 48 4.62 7.71 10.25
C GLY A 48 5.47 6.49 9.90
N CYS A 49 5.77 6.34 8.60
CA CYS A 49 6.48 5.18 8.10
C CYS A 49 7.94 5.15 8.56
N VAL A 50 8.31 4.10 9.30
CA VAL A 50 9.68 3.87 9.78
C VAL A 50 10.66 3.69 8.60
N PHE A 51 10.21 3.12 7.48
CA PHE A 51 11.04 2.91 6.29
C PHE A 51 11.39 4.21 5.56
N SER A 52 10.45 5.16 5.47
CA SER A 52 10.72 6.47 4.88
C SER A 52 11.76 7.22 5.71
N ARG A 53 11.60 7.24 7.04
CA ARG A 53 12.57 7.84 7.97
C ARG A 53 13.95 7.18 7.88
N ALA A 54 14.00 5.85 7.88
CA ALA A 54 15.25 5.11 7.75
C ALA A 54 15.94 5.39 6.41
N THR A 55 15.19 5.51 5.32
CA THR A 55 15.75 5.88 4.01
C THR A 55 16.37 7.28 4.03
N GLU A 56 15.72 8.25 4.66
CA GLU A 56 16.22 9.63 4.77
C GLU A 56 17.46 9.73 5.67
N GLU A 57 17.46 9.04 6.80
CA GLU A 57 18.53 9.09 7.80
C GLU A 57 19.84 8.41 7.35
N TYR A 58 19.69 7.27 6.64
CA TYR A 58 20.79 6.37 6.31
C TYR A 58 21.23 6.43 4.83
N LYS A 59 20.62 7.28 4.00
CA LYS A 59 21.01 7.48 2.60
C LYS A 59 22.51 7.81 2.50
N GLY A 60 23.26 6.98 1.78
CA GLY A 60 24.70 7.16 1.56
C GLY A 60 25.59 6.86 2.78
N LYS A 61 25.02 6.38 3.89
CA LYS A 61 25.76 5.95 5.09
C LYS A 61 25.70 4.44 5.28
N GLN A 62 24.52 3.84 5.05
CA GLN A 62 24.29 2.40 5.16
C GLN A 62 23.29 1.94 4.09
N ASP A 63 23.80 1.56 2.93
CA ASP A 63 22.98 1.23 1.76
C ASP A 63 22.05 0.03 1.99
N ALA A 64 22.41 -0.89 2.89
CA ALA A 64 21.58 -2.05 3.25
C ALA A 64 20.21 -1.64 3.84
N ILE A 65 20.17 -0.61 4.69
CA ILE A 65 18.93 -0.11 5.31
C ILE A 65 18.00 0.53 4.25
N ALA A 66 18.60 1.32 3.36
CA ALA A 66 17.86 1.91 2.25
C ALA A 66 17.32 0.81 1.31
N GLU A 67 18.06 -0.28 1.10
CA GLU A 67 17.62 -1.38 0.25
C GLU A 67 16.47 -2.18 0.84
N ILE A 68 16.48 -2.45 2.14
CA ILE A 68 15.38 -3.08 2.87
C ILE A 68 14.10 -2.24 2.75
N SER A 69 14.21 -0.92 2.90
CA SER A 69 13.09 0.00 2.76
C SER A 69 12.52 0.00 1.34
N ARG A 70 13.37 -0.06 0.31
CA ARG A 70 12.94 -0.20 -1.09
C ARG A 70 12.28 -1.56 -1.35
N LEU A 71 12.80 -2.63 -0.75
CA LEU A 71 12.24 -3.97 -0.89
C LEU A 71 10.80 -4.01 -0.37
N GLN A 72 10.55 -3.49 0.84
CA GLN A 72 9.20 -3.39 1.42
C GLN A 72 8.20 -2.70 0.47
N LYS A 73 8.57 -1.54 -0.10
CA LYS A 73 7.71 -0.83 -1.06
C LYS A 73 7.47 -1.59 -2.35
N ARG A 74 8.49 -2.29 -2.86
CA ARG A 74 8.36 -3.14 -4.06
C ARG A 74 7.48 -4.36 -3.79
N SER A 75 7.62 -5.01 -2.63
CA SER A 75 6.76 -6.12 -2.20
C SER A 75 5.30 -5.71 -2.11
N LEU A 76 5.02 -4.56 -1.47
CA LEU A 76 3.66 -4.03 -1.38
C LEU A 76 3.08 -3.70 -2.77
N ARG A 77 3.86 -3.08 -3.66
CA ARG A 77 3.41 -2.78 -5.03
C ARG A 77 3.08 -4.07 -5.79
N HIS A 78 3.92 -5.09 -5.67
CA HIS A 78 3.70 -6.38 -6.30
C HIS A 78 2.42 -7.07 -5.79
N ALA A 79 2.17 -7.03 -4.48
CA ALA A 79 0.95 -7.55 -3.89
C ALA A 79 -0.31 -6.81 -4.42
N ILE A 80 -0.26 -5.48 -4.49
CA ILE A 80 -1.36 -4.68 -5.05
C ILE A 80 -1.60 -5.00 -6.53
N ARG A 81 -0.54 -5.14 -7.33
CA ARG A 81 -0.65 -5.55 -8.74
C ARG A 81 -1.36 -6.89 -8.88
N ALA A 82 -0.99 -7.89 -8.08
CA ALA A 82 -1.63 -9.20 -8.09
C ALA A 82 -3.12 -9.13 -7.73
N LEU A 83 -3.49 -8.27 -6.77
CA LEU A 83 -4.89 -8.02 -6.42
C LEU A 83 -5.67 -7.31 -7.54
N LEU A 84 -5.04 -6.38 -8.27
CA LEU A 84 -5.63 -5.72 -9.43
C LEU A 84 -5.90 -6.72 -10.56
N GLU A 85 -4.95 -7.60 -10.85
CA GLU A 85 -5.12 -8.66 -11.85
C GLU A 85 -6.22 -9.64 -11.45
N ALA A 86 -6.28 -10.03 -10.18
CA ALA A 86 -7.38 -10.83 -9.65
C ALA A 86 -8.74 -10.12 -9.74
N ALA A 87 -8.76 -8.78 -9.77
CA ALA A 87 -9.95 -7.97 -9.99
C ALA A 87 -10.32 -7.80 -11.47
N GLY A 88 -9.61 -8.46 -12.39
CA GLY A 88 -9.87 -8.40 -13.83
C GLY A 88 -9.17 -7.26 -14.56
N VAL A 89 -8.25 -6.54 -13.89
CA VAL A 89 -7.43 -5.52 -14.56
C VAL A 89 -6.41 -6.23 -15.46
N ARG A 90 -6.30 -5.79 -16.71
CA ARG A 90 -5.29 -6.27 -17.67
C ARG A 90 -3.88 -6.06 -17.14
N GLU A 91 -2.99 -7.02 -17.36
CA GLU A 91 -1.59 -6.97 -16.92
C GLU A 91 -0.85 -5.69 -17.34
N GLU A 92 -1.10 -5.21 -18.57
CA GLU A 92 -0.50 -3.98 -19.10
C GLU A 92 -0.88 -2.72 -18.31
N ARG A 93 -2.01 -2.78 -17.58
CA ARG A 93 -2.59 -1.66 -16.82
C ARG A 93 -2.40 -1.84 -15.31
N SER A 94 -2.29 -3.09 -14.84
CA SER A 94 -2.14 -3.42 -13.42
C SER A 94 -0.90 -2.76 -12.82
N GLU A 95 0.23 -2.73 -13.52
CA GLU A 95 1.46 -2.10 -13.04
C GLU A 95 1.29 -0.58 -12.84
N GLN A 96 0.64 0.11 -13.79
CA GLN A 96 0.40 1.55 -13.69
C GLN A 96 -0.55 1.87 -12.54
N LEU A 97 -1.65 1.13 -12.41
CA LEU A 97 -2.59 1.30 -11.31
C LEU A 97 -1.93 0.99 -9.97
N ALA A 98 -1.10 -0.05 -9.87
CA ALA A 98 -0.36 -0.36 -8.65
C ALA A 98 0.56 0.79 -8.22
N HIS A 99 1.23 1.47 -9.16
CA HIS A 99 1.99 2.69 -8.86
C HIS A 99 1.11 3.79 -8.27
N PHE A 100 -0.05 4.05 -8.88
CA PHE A 100 -0.98 5.06 -8.35
C PHE A 100 -1.47 4.70 -6.95
N MET A 101 -1.77 3.44 -6.66
CA MET A 101 -2.16 3.01 -5.31
C MET A 101 -1.04 3.24 -4.30
N ILE A 102 0.22 2.96 -4.66
CA ILE A 102 1.37 3.24 -3.79
C ILE A 102 1.51 4.74 -3.53
N TYR A 103 1.39 5.59 -4.55
CA TYR A 103 1.48 7.04 -4.36
C TYR A 103 0.36 7.59 -3.48
N LEU A 104 -0.86 7.07 -3.64
CA LEU A 104 -1.99 7.43 -2.81
C LEU A 104 -1.77 7.00 -1.35
N LEU A 105 -1.26 5.79 -1.11
CA LEU A 105 -0.91 5.32 0.24
C LEU A 105 0.23 6.13 0.86
N ASP A 106 1.29 6.44 0.09
CA ASP A 106 2.40 7.26 0.57
C ASP A 106 1.92 8.67 0.96
N GLY A 107 1.07 9.28 0.13
CA GLY A 107 0.42 10.55 0.43
C GLY A 107 -0.47 10.47 1.68
N ALA A 108 -1.22 9.38 1.84
CA ALA A 108 -2.05 9.15 3.02
C ALA A 108 -1.22 9.02 4.30
N VAL A 109 -0.09 8.29 4.25
CA VAL A 109 0.85 8.17 5.38
C VAL A 109 1.40 9.53 5.77
N VAL A 110 1.82 10.33 4.80
CA VAL A 110 2.34 11.69 5.06
C VAL A 110 1.26 12.57 5.66
N SER A 111 0.04 12.54 5.11
CA SER A 111 -1.08 13.36 5.59
C SER A 111 -1.48 12.98 7.03
N ALA A 112 -1.60 11.68 7.31
CA ALA A 112 -1.88 11.18 8.66
C ALA A 112 -0.78 11.54 9.68
N ASN A 113 0.48 11.61 9.25
CA ASN A 113 1.61 11.91 10.12
C ASN A 113 1.85 13.41 10.33
N VAL A 114 1.68 14.22 9.29
CA VAL A 114 2.02 15.66 9.31
C VAL A 114 0.80 16.51 9.64
N LEU A 115 -0.38 16.14 9.13
CA LEU A 115 -1.63 16.89 9.26
C LEU A 115 -2.59 16.28 10.29
N ASP A 116 -2.23 15.14 10.89
CA ASP A 116 -3.06 14.35 11.80
C ASP A 116 -4.38 13.84 11.18
N GLU A 117 -4.44 13.75 9.85
CA GLU A 117 -5.61 13.26 9.10
C GLU A 117 -5.74 11.73 9.18
N LYS A 118 -6.36 11.23 10.24
CA LYS A 118 -6.48 9.78 10.51
C LYS A 118 -7.41 9.03 9.55
N ASP A 119 -8.13 9.74 8.69
CA ASP A 119 -8.96 9.19 7.60
C ASP A 119 -8.29 9.31 6.23
N ALA A 120 -7.03 9.75 6.15
CA ALA A 120 -6.36 9.99 4.86
C ALA A 120 -6.30 8.75 3.96
N ALA A 121 -6.20 7.54 4.52
CA ALA A 121 -6.26 6.30 3.73
C ALA A 121 -7.67 6.01 3.19
N ASP A 122 -8.73 6.42 3.89
CA ASP A 122 -10.10 6.34 3.40
C ASP A 122 -10.30 7.31 2.21
N GLN A 123 -9.73 8.52 2.28
CA GLN A 123 -9.75 9.48 1.16
C GLN A 123 -8.93 8.98 -0.04
N ALA A 124 -7.77 8.38 0.22
CA ALA A 124 -6.96 7.73 -0.80
C ALA A 124 -7.71 6.59 -1.50
N TRP A 125 -8.50 5.80 -0.76
CA TRP A 125 -9.38 4.79 -1.34
C TRP A 125 -10.42 5.40 -2.29
N VAL A 126 -11.05 6.53 -1.93
CA VAL A 126 -12.03 7.19 -2.81
C VAL A 126 -11.40 7.56 -4.17
N ALA A 127 -10.15 8.02 -4.18
CA ALA A 127 -9.42 8.28 -5.42
C ALA A 127 -9.06 6.99 -6.17
N ALA A 128 -8.58 5.97 -5.46
CA ALA A 128 -8.27 4.66 -6.01
C ALA A 128 -9.48 4.01 -6.68
N GLU A 129 -10.64 4.04 -6.02
CA GLU A 129 -11.90 3.51 -6.52
C GLU A 129 -12.32 4.19 -7.83
N ARG A 130 -12.17 5.51 -7.94
CA ARG A 130 -12.45 6.24 -9.19
C ARG A 130 -11.53 5.81 -10.33
N LEU A 131 -10.25 5.53 -10.05
CA LEU A 131 -9.31 5.01 -11.04
C LEU A 131 -9.70 3.60 -11.51
N LEU A 132 -10.10 2.74 -10.58
CA LEU A 132 -10.58 1.38 -10.89
C LEU A 132 -11.86 1.41 -11.72
N ASP A 133 -12.80 2.28 -11.39
CA ASP A 133 -14.05 2.44 -12.11
C ASP A 133 -13.82 3.00 -13.52
N ASP A 134 -12.88 3.95 -13.68
CA ASP A 134 -12.50 4.45 -15.00
C ASP A 134 -11.86 3.36 -15.86
N GLU A 135 -10.97 2.54 -15.27
CA GLU A 135 -10.37 1.41 -15.97
C GLU A 135 -11.43 0.39 -16.40
N THR A 136 -12.37 0.06 -15.53
CA THR A 136 -13.48 -0.87 -15.82
C THR A 136 -14.40 -0.34 -16.93
N ARG A 137 -14.65 0.97 -16.97
CA ARG A 137 -15.44 1.60 -18.04
C ARG A 137 -14.73 1.57 -19.39
N ARG A 138 -13.41 1.83 -19.41
CA ARG A 138 -12.60 1.84 -20.64
C ARG A 138 -12.36 0.43 -21.19
N HIS A 139 -12.23 -0.54 -20.29
CA HIS A 139 -11.96 -1.94 -20.60
C HIS A 139 -12.93 -2.82 -19.83
N PRO A 140 -14.20 -2.92 -20.28
CA PRO A 140 -15.18 -3.77 -19.62
C PRO A 140 -14.68 -5.22 -19.61
N PRO A 141 -14.91 -5.97 -18.52
CA PRO A 141 -14.51 -7.37 -18.45
C PRO A 141 -15.19 -8.13 -19.60
N THR A 142 -14.39 -8.90 -20.33
CA THR A 142 -14.88 -9.75 -21.42
C THR A 142 -15.94 -10.70 -20.85
N LYS A 143 -17.19 -10.58 -21.30
CA LYS A 143 -18.23 -11.57 -20.96
C LYS A 143 -17.84 -12.89 -21.62
N ASN A 144 -17.55 -13.91 -20.80
CA ASN A 144 -17.51 -15.30 -21.25
C ASN A 144 -18.91 -15.76 -21.68
#